data_AF-A0A8X8CA17-F1
#
_entry.id   AF-A0A8X8CA17-F1
#
_cell.length_a   1.000
_cell.length_b   1.000
_cell.length_c   1.000
_cell.angle_alpha   90.00
_cell.angle_beta   90.00
_cell.angle_gamma   90.00
#
_symmetry.space_group_name_H-M   'P 1'
#
loop_
_entity.id
_entity.type
_entity.pdbx_description
1 polymer ?
#
loop_
_entity_poly.entity_id
_entity_poly.type
_entity_poly.pdbx_seq_one_letter_code
_entity_poly.pdbx_strand_id
1 'polypeptide(L)'
;MYGPRPARNRGEYMNAGHCVFAAIVLVGGFVAELSKEPKSGFVLLLIALLLIMAINLHDLVAHLARIDYRFLLMGFDTQLALVEFAVPMVQASGALLSFLGILFLYYYYYSANVVKVFKMQQIDGVRLKKLRGGAQERLIREREGPSPLILEEERRRKMIAGETRPAHIHATTPYKDVLVGHP
;
A
#
# COMPACT_ATOMS: atom_id res chain seq x y z
N MET A 1 21.22 -18.94 54.94
CA MET A 1 19.92 -18.22 54.87
C MET A 1 19.95 -17.10 55.89
N TYR A 2 19.72 -15.83 55.52
CA TYR A 2 18.93 -14.84 56.29
C TYR A 2 19.00 -13.46 55.62
N GLY A 3 17.87 -13.03 55.06
CA GLY A 3 17.58 -11.67 54.61
C GLY A 3 16.05 -11.50 54.64
N PRO A 4 15.50 -10.29 54.85
CA PRO A 4 14.12 -10.12 55.29
C PRO A 4 13.11 -10.67 54.27
N ARG A 5 12.33 -11.68 54.69
CA ARG A 5 11.32 -12.38 53.89
C ARG A 5 10.20 -11.51 53.25
N PRO A 6 9.78 -10.33 53.78
CA PRO A 6 8.59 -9.68 53.25
C PRO A 6 8.85 -8.80 51.99
N ALA A 7 10.09 -8.42 51.69
CA ALA A 7 10.40 -7.63 50.49
C ALA A 7 10.58 -8.51 49.24
N ARG A 8 11.20 -9.68 49.40
CA ARG A 8 11.47 -10.64 48.33
C ARG A 8 10.20 -11.26 47.74
N ASN A 9 9.21 -11.58 48.58
CA ASN A 9 7.94 -12.19 48.15
C ASN A 9 7.08 -11.23 47.31
N ARG A 10 7.26 -9.91 47.46
CA ARG A 10 6.56 -8.87 46.69
C ARG A 10 7.20 -8.65 45.31
N GLY A 11 8.53 -8.71 45.23
CA GLY A 11 9.26 -8.61 43.96
C GLY A 11 8.97 -9.77 43.01
N GLU A 12 8.92 -11.01 43.53
CA GLU A 12 8.60 -12.21 42.74
C GLU A 12 7.17 -12.13 42.15
N TYR A 13 6.19 -11.65 42.93
CA TYR A 13 4.81 -11.43 42.47
C TYR A 13 4.67 -10.28 41.47
N MET A 14 5.42 -9.19 41.66
CA MET A 14 5.45 -8.09 40.69
C MET A 14 6.03 -8.54 39.35
N ASN A 15 7.09 -9.34 39.34
CA ASN A 15 7.67 -9.86 38.09
C ASN A 15 6.68 -10.78 37.35
N ALA A 16 6.03 -11.70 38.07
CA ALA A 16 5.00 -12.58 37.51
C ALA A 16 3.80 -11.79 36.95
N GLY A 17 3.34 -10.76 37.69
CA GLY A 17 2.24 -9.90 37.25
C GLY A 17 2.57 -9.10 35.99
N HIS A 18 3.78 -8.56 35.88
CA HIS A 18 4.22 -7.81 34.70
C HIS A 18 4.35 -8.72 33.46
N CYS A 19 4.81 -9.96 33.63
CA CYS A 19 4.91 -10.94 32.55
C CYS A 19 3.52 -11.35 32.01
N VAL A 20 2.57 -11.62 32.91
CA VAL A 20 1.17 -11.93 32.53
C VAL A 20 0.50 -10.74 31.86
N PHE A 21 0.69 -9.53 32.38
CA PHE A 21 0.17 -8.31 31.78
C PHE A 21 0.73 -8.09 30.36
N ALA A 22 2.05 -8.22 30.20
CA ALA A 22 2.72 -8.16 28.91
C ALA A 22 2.15 -9.18 27.90
N ALA A 23 1.94 -10.43 28.32
CA ALA A 23 1.37 -11.47 27.47
C ALA A 23 -0.07 -11.13 27.04
N ILE A 24 -0.90 -10.62 27.96
CA ILE A 24 -2.27 -10.19 27.65
C ILE A 24 -2.27 -9.05 26.62
N VAL A 25 -1.42 -8.03 26.80
CA VAL A 25 -1.33 -6.91 25.86
C VAL A 25 -0.79 -7.38 24.50
N LEU A 26 0.17 -8.31 24.47
CA LEU A 26 0.72 -8.87 23.23
C LEU A 26 -0.34 -9.66 22.45
N VAL A 27 -1.08 -10.54 23.13
CA VAL A 27 -2.21 -11.28 22.53
C VAL A 27 -3.28 -10.31 22.05
N GLY A 28 -3.60 -9.28 22.83
CA GLY A 28 -4.51 -8.21 22.43
C GLY A 28 -4.07 -7.47 21.16
N GLY A 29 -2.77 -7.18 21.02
CA GLY A 29 -2.20 -6.60 19.81
C GLY A 29 -2.37 -7.50 18.58
N PHE A 30 -2.09 -8.79 18.70
CA PHE A 30 -2.31 -9.76 17.61
C PHE A 30 -3.80 -9.89 17.23
N VAL A 31 -4.69 -9.89 18.22
CA VAL A 31 -6.14 -9.92 17.97
C VAL A 31 -6.61 -8.63 17.28
N ALA A 32 -6.04 -7.48 17.64
CA ALA A 32 -6.33 -6.20 16.99
C ALA A 32 -5.86 -6.16 15.53
N GLU A 33 -4.79 -6.89 15.19
CA GLU A 33 -4.32 -7.05 13.80
C GLU A 33 -5.36 -7.74 12.90
N LEU A 34 -6.20 -8.62 13.47
CA LEU A 34 -7.29 -9.31 12.76
C LEU A 34 -8.54 -8.42 12.60
N SER A 35 -8.56 -7.24 13.22
CA SER A 35 -9.62 -6.26 13.06
C SER A 35 -9.52 -5.53 11.72
N LYS A 36 -10.65 -4.99 11.23
CA LYS A 36 -10.73 -4.25 9.95
C LYS A 36 -9.86 -2.98 9.90
N GLU A 37 -9.30 -2.56 11.03
CA GLU A 37 -8.41 -1.39 11.15
C GLU A 37 -7.00 -1.77 11.62
N PRO A 38 -6.16 -2.33 10.72
CA PRO A 38 -4.83 -2.85 11.07
C PRO A 38 -3.85 -1.78 11.57
N LYS A 39 -4.14 -0.48 11.36
CA LYS A 39 -3.32 0.63 11.87
C LYS A 39 -3.28 0.69 13.40
N SER A 40 -4.37 0.33 14.07
CA SER A 40 -4.39 0.36 15.55
C SER A 40 -3.65 -0.83 16.16
N GLY A 41 -3.62 -1.99 15.47
CA GLY A 41 -2.91 -3.20 15.90
C GLY A 41 -1.40 -2.98 16.03
N PHE A 42 -0.76 -2.41 15.01
CA PHE A 42 0.67 -2.07 15.05
C PHE A 42 1.05 -1.14 16.21
N VAL A 43 0.23 -0.12 16.48
CA VAL A 43 0.49 0.82 17.58
C VAL A 43 0.39 0.13 18.94
N LEU A 44 -0.65 -0.71 19.11
CA LEU A 44 -0.81 -1.51 20.33
C LEU A 44 0.34 -2.48 20.53
N LEU A 45 0.80 -3.16 19.47
CA LEU A 45 1.98 -4.04 19.50
C LEU A 45 3.25 -3.28 19.88
N LEU A 46 3.49 -2.10 19.33
CA LEU A 46 4.64 -1.27 19.68
C LEU A 46 4.62 -0.84 21.14
N ILE A 47 3.46 -0.42 21.67
CA ILE A 47 3.29 -0.08 23.08
C ILE A 47 3.55 -1.32 23.97
N ALA A 48 2.98 -2.47 23.60
CA ALA A 48 3.17 -3.73 24.32
C ALA A 48 4.66 -4.10 24.41
N LEU A 49 5.35 -4.04 23.26
CA LEU A 49 6.77 -4.38 23.16
C LEU A 49 7.66 -3.39 23.90
N LEU A 50 7.31 -2.11 23.91
CA LEU A 50 8.04 -1.11 24.69
C LEU A 50 7.95 -1.40 26.19
N LEU A 51 6.75 -1.76 26.69
CA LEU A 51 6.57 -2.17 28.08
C LEU A 51 7.35 -3.45 28.40
N ILE A 52 7.27 -4.47 27.54
CA ILE A 52 8.03 -5.73 27.67
C ILE A 52 9.53 -5.45 27.70
N MET A 53 10.03 -4.60 26.81
CA MET A 53 11.43 -4.22 26.75
C MET A 53 11.87 -3.51 28.03
N ALA A 54 11.06 -2.60 28.58
CA ALA A 54 11.37 -1.92 29.83
C ALA A 54 11.42 -2.89 31.03
N ILE A 55 10.48 -3.85 31.09
CA ILE A 55 10.47 -4.90 32.12
C ILE A 55 11.72 -5.78 32.00
N ASN A 56 12.02 -6.28 30.80
CA ASN A 56 13.17 -7.14 30.54
C ASN A 56 14.50 -6.41 30.80
N LEU A 57 14.58 -5.11 30.49
CA LEU A 57 15.76 -4.30 30.74
C LEU A 57 15.96 -4.05 32.23
N HIS A 58 14.88 -3.78 32.98
CA HIS A 58 14.95 -3.65 34.43
C HIS A 58 15.42 -4.95 35.10
N ASP A 59 14.88 -6.10 34.66
CA ASP A 59 15.29 -7.42 35.12
C ASP A 59 16.77 -7.69 34.79
N LEU A 60 17.18 -7.41 33.55
CA LEU A 60 18.58 -7.51 33.12
C LEU A 60 19.50 -6.63 33.99
N VAL A 61 19.12 -5.38 34.29
CA VAL A 61 19.90 -4.48 35.16
C VAL A 61 19.98 -5.02 36.59
N ALA A 62 18.90 -5.57 37.13
CA ALA A 62 18.91 -6.20 38.44
C ALA A 62 19.83 -7.44 38.47
N HIS A 63 19.86 -8.22 37.37
CA HIS A 63 20.75 -9.35 37.20
C HIS A 63 22.22 -8.92 37.01
N LEU A 64 22.51 -7.87 36.25
CA LEU A 64 23.86 -7.29 36.13
C LEU A 64 24.38 -6.79 37.48
N ALA A 65 23.55 -6.05 38.23
CA ALA A 65 23.90 -5.59 39.56
C ALA A 65 24.18 -6.77 40.50
N ARG A 66 23.43 -7.87 40.39
CA ARG A 66 23.68 -9.11 41.14
C ARG A 66 24.97 -9.83 40.70
N ILE A 67 25.33 -9.79 39.41
CA ILE A 67 26.55 -10.39 38.85
C ILE A 67 27.80 -9.67 39.36
N ASP A 68 27.78 -8.34 39.43
CA ASP A 68 28.89 -7.55 39.98
C ASP A 68 29.21 -7.92 41.44
N TYR A 69 28.20 -8.31 42.24
CA TYR A 69 28.40 -8.80 43.61
C TYR A 69 28.88 -10.26 43.71
N ARG A 70 28.83 -11.06 42.64
CA ARG A 70 29.11 -12.53 42.66
C ARG A 70 30.09 -13.01 41.58
N PHE A 71 30.81 -12.11 40.91
CA PHE A 71 31.75 -12.45 39.82
C PHE A 71 32.77 -13.53 40.21
N LEU A 72 33.14 -13.61 41.50
CA LEU A 72 34.05 -14.64 42.05
C LEU A 72 33.45 -16.06 42.13
N LEU A 73 32.12 -16.21 42.12
CA LEU A 73 31.39 -17.49 42.24
C LEU A 73 30.86 -18.01 40.89
N MET A 74 30.74 -17.14 39.89
CA MET A 74 30.11 -17.43 38.59
C MET A 74 30.93 -18.39 37.71
N GLY A 75 32.25 -18.44 37.93
CA GLY A 75 33.14 -19.37 37.21
C GLY A 75 32.96 -20.85 37.58
N PHE A 76 32.29 -21.16 38.70
CA PHE A 76 32.14 -22.53 39.19
C PHE A 76 30.82 -23.20 38.80
N ASP A 77 29.83 -22.44 38.31
CA ASP A 77 28.49 -22.96 38.04
C ASP A 77 27.94 -22.44 36.70
N THR A 78 28.11 -23.26 35.65
CA THR A 78 27.63 -22.97 34.29
C THR A 78 26.10 -22.82 34.23
N GLN A 79 25.36 -23.43 35.17
CA GLN A 79 23.90 -23.29 35.26
C GLN A 79 23.51 -21.86 35.65
N LEU A 80 24.29 -21.24 36.55
CA LEU A 80 24.11 -19.84 36.95
C LEU A 80 24.36 -18.89 35.77
N ALA A 81 25.42 -19.12 34.99
CA ALA A 81 25.77 -18.28 33.85
C ALA A 81 24.76 -18.39 32.68
N LEU A 82 24.29 -19.59 32.36
CA LEU A 82 23.37 -19.78 31.24
C LEU A 82 21.94 -19.38 31.58
N VAL A 83 21.41 -19.83 32.73
CA VAL A 83 19.99 -19.60 33.05
C VAL A 83 19.75 -18.23 33.65
N GLU A 84 20.61 -17.77 34.56
CA GLU A 84 20.36 -16.53 35.31
C GLU A 84 20.80 -15.27 34.54
N PHE A 85 21.68 -15.41 33.55
CA PHE A 85 22.15 -14.29 32.74
C PHE A 85 21.76 -14.39 31.26
N ALA A 86 21.97 -15.54 30.62
CA ALA A 86 21.68 -15.67 29.19
C ALA A 86 20.18 -15.55 28.89
N VAL A 87 19.29 -16.01 29.80
CA VAL A 87 17.84 -15.91 29.60
C VAL A 87 17.37 -14.45 29.59
N PRO A 88 17.63 -13.60 30.61
CA PRO A 88 17.29 -12.18 30.54
C PRO A 88 17.92 -11.45 29.35
N MET A 89 19.15 -11.81 28.97
CA MET A 89 19.86 -11.19 27.84
C MET A 89 19.22 -11.54 26.48
N VAL A 90 18.91 -12.82 26.25
CA VAL A 90 18.21 -13.29 25.04
C VAL A 90 16.81 -12.70 24.98
N GLN A 91 16.12 -12.59 26.12
CA GLN A 91 14.78 -12.04 26.17
C GLN A 91 14.75 -10.52 25.92
N ALA A 92 15.71 -9.75 26.47
CA ALA A 92 15.85 -8.33 26.19
C ALA A 92 16.20 -8.07 24.71
N SER A 93 17.14 -8.85 24.15
CA SER A 93 17.51 -8.73 22.73
C SER A 93 16.38 -9.15 21.79
N GLY A 94 15.64 -10.21 22.09
CA GLY A 94 14.46 -10.63 21.33
C GLY A 94 13.32 -9.61 21.37
N ALA A 95 13.07 -8.98 22.52
CA ALA A 95 12.08 -7.90 22.63
C ALA A 95 12.48 -6.68 21.79
N LEU A 96 13.77 -6.29 21.83
CA LEU A 96 14.30 -5.21 21.00
C LEU A 96 14.18 -5.53 19.51
N LEU A 97 14.57 -6.74 19.08
CA LEU A 97 14.47 -7.18 17.68
C LEU A 97 13.02 -7.16 17.19
N SER A 98 12.09 -7.62 18.02
CA SER A 98 10.66 -7.64 17.70
C SER A 98 10.10 -6.22 17.59
N PHE A 99 10.49 -5.31 18.49
CA PHE A 99 10.13 -3.89 18.41
C PHE A 99 10.63 -3.25 17.12
N LEU A 100 11.91 -3.44 16.77
CA LEU A 100 12.48 -2.93 15.52
C LEU A 100 11.79 -3.50 14.28
N GLY A 101 11.49 -4.80 14.28
CA GLY A 101 10.82 -5.48 13.17
C GLY A 101 9.42 -4.91 12.92
N ILE A 102 8.62 -4.75 13.98
CA ILE A 102 7.27 -4.18 13.89
C ILE A 102 7.33 -2.69 13.52
N LEU A 103 8.31 -1.94 14.03
CA LEU A 103 8.52 -0.54 13.65
C LEU A 103 8.85 -0.40 12.15
N PHE A 104 9.69 -1.30 11.62
CA PHE A 104 10.01 -1.31 10.19
C PHE A 104 8.79 -1.67 9.33
N LEU A 105 8.00 -2.67 9.74
CA LEU A 105 6.75 -3.03 9.08
C LEU A 105 5.75 -1.86 9.06
N TYR A 106 5.61 -1.16 10.19
CA TYR A 106 4.76 0.03 10.30
C TYR A 106 5.19 1.13 9.32
N TYR A 107 6.49 1.44 9.27
CA TYR A 107 7.03 2.44 8.35
C TYR A 107 6.87 2.04 6.88
N TYR A 108 7.13 0.78 6.56
CA TYR A 108 6.97 0.24 5.20
C TYR A 108 5.52 0.32 4.74
N TYR A 109 4.58 -0.12 5.58
CA TYR A 109 3.14 -0.09 5.28
C TYR A 109 2.63 1.35 5.10
N TYR A 110 3.05 2.26 5.97
CA TYR A 110 2.71 3.68 5.86
C TYR A 110 3.23 4.28 4.56
N SER A 111 4.51 4.03 4.23
CA SER A 111 5.15 4.56 3.02
C SER A 111 4.51 4.01 1.75
N ALA A 112 4.19 2.71 1.71
CA ALA A 112 3.46 2.10 0.60
C ALA A 112 2.09 2.77 0.38
N ASN A 113 1.39 3.13 1.46
CA ASN A 113 0.12 3.83 1.38
C ASN A 113 0.28 5.25 0.80
N VAL A 114 1.33 5.99 1.17
CA VAL A 114 1.64 7.31 0.59
C VAL A 114 1.95 7.21 -0.90
N VAL A 115 2.79 6.24 -1.30
CA VAL A 115 3.13 6.02 -2.72
C VAL A 115 1.88 5.65 -3.53
N LYS A 116 1.00 4.82 -2.97
CA LYS A 116 -0.29 4.46 -3.60
C LYS A 116 -1.15 5.71 -3.84
N VAL A 117 -1.32 6.56 -2.84
CA VAL A 117 -2.10 7.80 -2.97
C VAL A 117 -1.48 8.74 -4.00
N PHE A 118 -0.15 8.87 -4.02
CA PHE A 118 0.55 9.68 -5.01
C PHE A 118 0.33 9.16 -6.44
N LYS A 119 0.40 7.84 -6.66
CA LYS A 119 0.11 7.24 -7.96
C LYS A 119 -1.35 7.42 -8.36
N MET A 120 -2.29 7.33 -7.41
CA MET A 120 -3.71 7.58 -7.65
C MET A 120 -3.92 9.01 -8.17
N GLN A 121 -3.36 10.01 -7.47
CA GLN A 121 -3.40 11.42 -7.85
C GLN A 121 -2.75 11.67 -9.22
N GLN A 122 -1.61 11.03 -9.50
CA GLN A 122 -0.91 11.17 -10.78
C GLN A 122 -1.75 10.61 -11.95
N ILE A 123 -2.33 9.41 -11.79
CA ILE A 123 -3.14 8.76 -12.81
C ILE A 123 -4.42 9.56 -13.07
N ASP A 124 -5.11 9.99 -12.01
CA ASP A 124 -6.33 10.78 -12.14
C ASP A 124 -6.05 12.14 -12.75
N GLY A 125 -4.95 12.80 -12.38
CA GLY A 125 -4.52 14.06 -13.01
C GLY A 125 -4.22 13.93 -14.51
N VAL A 126 -3.58 12.83 -14.93
CA VAL A 126 -3.32 12.54 -16.35
C VAL A 126 -4.63 12.23 -17.09
N ARG A 127 -5.51 11.42 -16.51
CA ARG A 127 -6.82 11.09 -17.11
C ARG A 127 -7.71 12.32 -17.23
N LEU A 128 -7.74 13.19 -16.22
CA LEU A 128 -8.53 14.42 -16.23
C LEU A 128 -8.02 15.41 -17.28
N LYS A 129 -6.69 15.52 -17.45
CA LYS A 129 -6.09 16.31 -18.55
C LYS A 129 -6.50 15.78 -19.93
N LYS A 130 -6.53 14.46 -20.12
CA LYS A 130 -6.95 13.83 -21.38
C LYS A 130 -8.44 14.03 -21.65
N LEU A 131 -9.29 13.89 -20.63
CA LEU A 131 -10.73 14.14 -20.72
C LEU A 131 -11.02 15.61 -21.04
N ARG A 132 -10.30 16.54 -20.41
CA ARG A 132 -10.42 17.98 -20.68
C ARG A 132 -9.93 18.33 -22.09
N GLY A 133 -8.79 17.82 -22.53
CA GLY A 133 -8.28 18.01 -23.88
C GLY A 133 -9.24 17.48 -24.94
N GLY A 134 -9.76 16.25 -24.77
CA GLY A 134 -10.72 15.67 -25.69
C GLY A 134 -12.10 16.36 -25.68
N ALA A 135 -12.55 16.90 -24.55
CA ALA A 135 -13.74 17.73 -24.48
C ALA A 135 -13.53 19.08 -25.20
N GLN A 136 -12.35 19.68 -25.06
CA GLN A 136 -12.00 20.94 -25.69
C GLN A 136 -11.84 20.79 -27.21
N GLU A 137 -11.24 19.70 -27.69
CA GLU A 137 -11.16 19.34 -29.12
C GLU A 137 -12.55 19.17 -29.75
N ARG A 138 -13.50 18.57 -29.02
CA ARG A 138 -14.90 18.45 -29.47
C ARG A 138 -15.60 19.79 -29.58
N LEU A 139 -15.40 20.68 -28.61
CA LEU A 139 -15.94 22.04 -28.64
C LEU A 139 -15.35 22.88 -29.77
N ILE A 140 -14.05 22.74 -30.05
CA ILE A 140 -13.39 23.40 -31.19
C ILE A 140 -13.98 22.87 -32.50
N ARG A 141 -14.17 21.56 -32.63
CA ARG A 141 -14.75 20.94 -33.84
C ARG A 141 -16.20 21.35 -34.08
N GLU A 142 -17.00 21.55 -33.03
CA GLU A 142 -18.35 22.10 -33.18
C GLU A 142 -18.35 23.60 -33.48
N ARG A 143 -17.43 24.37 -32.89
CA ARG A 143 -17.31 25.81 -33.13
C ARG A 143 -16.79 26.13 -34.54
N GLU A 144 -15.89 25.31 -35.07
CA GLU A 144 -15.31 25.49 -36.40
C GLU A 144 -16.21 24.94 -37.51
N GLY A 145 -17.21 24.13 -37.18
CA GLY A 145 -18.03 23.43 -38.18
C GLY A 145 -17.17 22.58 -39.13
N PRO A 146 -17.76 21.91 -40.14
CA PRO A 146 -16.98 21.32 -41.21
C PRO A 146 -16.10 22.41 -41.82
N SER A 147 -14.77 22.27 -41.72
CA SER A 147 -13.84 23.28 -42.21
C SER A 147 -14.21 23.68 -43.65
N PRO A 148 -14.34 24.98 -43.96
CA PRO A 148 -14.82 25.44 -45.26
C PRO A 148 -14.01 24.86 -46.42
N LEU A 149 -12.73 24.54 -46.20
CA LEU A 149 -11.86 23.87 -47.18
C LEU A 149 -12.32 22.46 -47.58
N ILE A 150 -12.89 21.65 -46.67
CA ILE A 150 -13.39 20.32 -46.99
C ILE A 150 -14.73 20.40 -47.72
N LEU A 151 -15.60 21.35 -47.31
CA LEU A 151 -16.87 21.62 -48.00
C LEU A 151 -16.61 22.15 -49.43
N GLU A 152 -15.58 22.98 -49.59
CA GLU A 152 -15.18 23.58 -50.86
C GLU A 152 -14.43 22.60 -51.77
N GLU A 153 -13.65 21.67 -51.22
CA GLU A 153 -13.11 20.51 -51.95
C GLU A 153 -14.21 19.54 -52.40
N GLU A 154 -15.20 19.23 -51.54
CA GLU A 154 -16.37 18.43 -51.90
C GLU A 154 -17.21 19.14 -52.98
N ARG A 155 -17.40 20.46 -52.88
CA ARG A 155 -18.10 21.27 -53.89
C ARG A 155 -17.33 21.29 -55.22
N ARG A 156 -16.01 21.42 -55.17
CA ARG A 156 -15.12 21.36 -56.34
C ARG A 156 -15.15 19.98 -56.98
N ARG A 157 -15.09 18.90 -56.19
CA ARG A 157 -15.24 17.51 -56.69
C ARG A 157 -16.61 17.26 -57.31
N LYS A 158 -17.68 17.78 -56.72
CA LYS A 158 -19.04 17.68 -57.28
C LYS A 158 -19.21 18.49 -58.57
N MET A 159 -18.57 19.65 -58.70
CA MET A 159 -18.51 20.40 -59.98
C MET A 159 -17.78 19.60 -61.05
N ILE A 160 -16.60 19.06 -60.75
CA ILE A 160 -15.82 18.27 -61.72
C ILE A 160 -16.56 16.98 -62.13
N ALA A 161 -17.23 16.31 -61.18
CA ALA A 161 -18.05 15.13 -61.46
C ALA A 161 -19.33 15.45 -62.25
N GLY A 162 -19.88 16.66 -62.11
CA GLY A 162 -21.00 17.16 -62.90
C GLY A 162 -20.60 17.55 -64.33
N GLU A 163 -19.38 18.07 -64.50
CA GLU A 163 -18.82 18.51 -65.78
C GLU A 163 -18.35 17.34 -66.66
N THR A 164 -18.15 16.14 -66.08
CA THR A 164 -17.78 14.92 -66.82
C THR A 164 -18.99 14.11 -67.32
N ARG A 165 -20.22 14.63 -67.25
CA ARG A 165 -21.36 14.05 -67.97
C ARG A 165 -21.49 14.73 -69.33
N PRO A 166 -21.11 14.09 -70.45
CA PRO A 166 -21.31 14.71 -71.75
C PRO A 166 -22.81 14.85 -72.02
N ALA A 167 -23.20 16.07 -72.37
CA ALA A 167 -24.46 16.37 -73.01
C ALA A 167 -24.53 15.57 -74.32
N HIS A 168 -25.21 14.42 -74.30
CA HIS A 168 -25.55 13.72 -75.53
C HIS A 168 -26.99 14.06 -75.88
N ILE A 169 -27.17 15.12 -76.67
CA ILE A 169 -28.35 15.28 -77.52
C ILE A 169 -27.85 15.38 -78.95
N HIS A 170 -28.07 14.32 -79.72
CA HIS A 170 -28.20 14.42 -81.16
C HIS A 170 -29.49 13.69 -81.53
N ALA A 171 -30.50 14.46 -81.93
CA ALA A 171 -31.69 13.96 -82.59
C ALA A 171 -31.39 13.75 -84.07
N THR A 172 -31.84 12.64 -84.66
CA THR A 172 -32.48 12.55 -85.99
C THR A 172 -33.04 11.13 -86.22
N THR A 173 -34.28 11.10 -86.74
CA THR A 173 -35.21 10.03 -87.17
C THR A 173 -34.67 9.10 -88.30
N PRO A 174 -35.48 8.22 -88.97
CA PRO A 174 -36.36 7.10 -88.56
C PRO A 174 -36.15 5.80 -89.43
N TYR A 175 -36.85 4.70 -89.06
CA TYR A 175 -37.35 3.59 -89.91
C TYR A 175 -36.58 2.25 -90.02
N LYS A 176 -37.38 1.16 -89.95
CA LYS A 176 -37.15 -0.26 -90.35
C LYS A 176 -36.37 -1.14 -89.35
N ASP A 177 -36.81 -2.31 -88.88
CA ASP A 177 -37.88 -3.26 -89.21
C ASP A 177 -38.14 -4.05 -87.90
N VAL A 178 -39.39 -4.26 -87.45
CA VAL A 178 -40.30 -5.35 -87.84
C VAL A 178 -39.72 -6.75 -87.53
N LEU A 179 -40.49 -7.53 -86.75
CA LEU A 179 -40.32 -8.93 -86.31
C LEU A 179 -39.46 -9.05 -85.03
N VAL A 180 -39.94 -9.53 -83.89
CA VAL A 180 -40.75 -10.73 -83.64
C VAL A 180 -41.43 -10.57 -82.27
N GLY A 181 -42.76 -10.65 -82.21
CA GLY A 181 -43.46 -11.11 -81.00
C GLY A 181 -43.16 -12.59 -80.79
N HIS A 182 -43.10 -13.11 -79.57
CA HIS A 182 -44.26 -13.55 -78.78
C HIS A 182 -43.74 -14.14 -77.43
N PRO A 183 -44.61 -14.61 -76.50
CA PRO A 183 -44.41 -14.73 -75.04
C PRO A 183 -43.47 -15.83 -74.56
#